data_AF-A0A930EZD2-F1
#
_entry.id   AF-A0A930EZD2-F1
#
_cell.length_a   1.000
_cell.length_b   1.000
_cell.length_c   1.000
_cell.angle_alpha   90.00
_cell.angle_beta   90.00
_cell.angle_gamma   90.00
#
_symmetry.space_group_name_H-M   'P 1'
#
loop_
_entity.id
_entity.type
_entity.pdbx_description
1 polymer ?
#
loop_
_entity_poly.entity_id
_entity_poly.type
_entity_poly.pdbx_seq_one_letter_code
_entity_poly.pdbx_strand_id
1 'polypeptide(L)' 'MNKPKVGEIWKIQRAKWIFENTKKGDIIYENSMKIKVLNVKFWSSDMDFHDLIILTLKRLPDKTWFEIIKEKFYKLWK' A
#
# COMPACT_ATOMS: atom_id res chain seq x y z
N MET A 1 -14.08 2.37 7.57
CA MET A 1 -13.53 2.02 6.23
C MET A 1 -13.20 0.53 6.23
N ASN A 2 -13.64 -0.22 5.22
CA ASN A 2 -13.29 -1.63 5.08
C ASN A 2 -11.79 -1.76 4.79
N LYS A 3 -11.10 -2.67 5.48
CA LYS A 3 -9.68 -2.94 5.24
C LYS A 3 -9.52 -3.59 3.86
N PRO A 4 -8.59 -3.14 3.01
CA PRO A 4 -8.36 -3.74 1.70
C PRO A 4 -7.89 -5.19 1.83
N LYS A 5 -8.35 -6.08 0.95
CA LYS A 5 -7.94 -7.50 0.92
C LYS A 5 -6.53 -7.66 0.37
N VAL A 6 -5.86 -8.77 0.69
CA VAL A 6 -4.53 -9.06 0.13
C VAL A 6 -4.62 -9.14 -1.40
N GLY A 7 -3.73 -8.43 -2.09
CA GLY A 7 -3.72 -8.31 -3.55
C GLY A 7 -4.61 -7.19 -4.11
N GLU A 8 -5.51 -6.62 -3.30
CA GLU A 8 -6.38 -5.52 -3.70
C GLU A 8 -5.57 -4.27 -4.04
N ILE A 9 -5.99 -3.56 -5.08
CA ILE A 9 -5.42 -2.29 -5.53
C ILE A 9 -6.48 -1.22 -5.32
N TRP A 10 -6.11 -0.15 -4.62
CA TRP A 10 -7.00 0.99 -4.39
C TRP A 10 -6.24 2.31 -4.54
N LYS A 11 -7.01 3.40 -4.65
CA LYS A 11 -6.47 4.76 -4.71
C LYS A 11 -6.85 5.52 -3.46
N ILE A 12 -5.92 6.32 -2.95
CA ILE A 12 -6.21 7.31 -1.91
C ILE A 12 -5.81 8.68 -2.40
N GLN A 13 -6.57 9.69 -1.98
CA GLN A 13 -6.29 11.09 -2.21
C GLN A 13 -6.10 11.79 -0.87
N ARG A 14 -4.98 12.49 -0.72
CA ARG A 14 -4.58 13.18 0.50
C ARG A 14 -3.85 14.47 0.16
N ALA A 15 -3.64 15.32 1.16
CA ALA A 15 -2.79 16.48 1.01
C ALA A 15 -1.33 16.03 0.78
N LYS A 16 -0.63 16.69 -0.13
CA LYS A 16 0.74 16.35 -0.56
C LYS A 16 1.72 16.28 0.62
N TRP A 17 1.63 17.21 1.56
CA TRP A 17 2.55 17.29 2.71
C TRP A 17 2.58 16.03 3.58
N ILE A 18 1.50 15.22 3.57
CA ILE A 18 1.44 13.96 4.33
C ILE A 18 2.34 12.88 3.70
N PHE A 19 2.52 12.92 2.37
CA PHE A 19 3.21 11.89 1.60
C PHE A 19 4.29 12.48 0.67
N GLU A 20 4.84 13.63 1.02
CA GLU A 20 5.76 14.39 0.15
C GLU A 20 6.99 13.58 -0.28
N ASN A 21 7.48 12.72 0.62
CA ASN A 21 8.64 11.85 0.38
C ASN A 21 8.27 10.46 -0.18
N THR A 22 6.98 10.17 -0.39
CA THR A 22 6.53 8.84 -0.85
C THR A 22 6.78 8.65 -2.33
N LYS A 23 7.41 7.55 -2.70
CA LYS A 23 7.78 7.21 -4.07
C LYS A 23 7.13 5.90 -4.52
N LYS A 24 7.04 5.74 -5.84
CA LYS A 24 6.64 4.46 -6.43
C LYS A 24 7.65 3.38 -6.04
N GLY A 25 7.15 2.26 -5.54
CA GLY A 25 7.95 1.13 -5.08
C GLY A 25 8.06 1.04 -3.55
N ASP A 26 7.78 2.14 -2.83
CA ASP A 26 7.85 2.18 -1.38
C ASP A 26 6.90 1.15 -0.75
N ILE A 27 7.32 0.63 0.40
CA ILE A 27 6.53 -0.28 1.22
C ILE A 27 6.15 0.45 2.50
N ILE A 28 4.84 0.65 2.68
CA ILE A 28 4.23 1.28 3.84
C ILE A 28 3.67 0.18 4.74
N TYR A 29 3.90 0.30 6.04
CA TYR A 29 3.31 -0.57 7.05
C TYR A 29 2.25 0.23 7.83
N GLU A 30 0.98 -0.11 7.64
CA GLU A 30 -0.13 0.59 8.29
C GLU A 30 -1.14 -0.42 8.84
N ASN A 31 -1.52 -0.30 10.10
CA ASN A 31 -2.47 -1.21 10.77
C ASN A 31 -2.12 -2.70 10.60
N SER A 32 -0.83 -3.03 10.71
CA SER A 32 -0.27 -4.37 10.47
C SER A 32 -0.43 -4.90 9.04
N MET A 33 -0.78 -4.05 8.08
CA MET A 33 -0.83 -4.40 6.66
C MET A 33 0.44 -3.95 5.96
N LYS A 34 0.99 -4.83 5.13
CA LYS A 34 2.07 -4.47 4.22
C LYS A 34 1.49 -3.91 2.93
N ILE A 35 1.82 -2.69 2.56
CA ILE A 35 1.23 -1.98 1.41
C ILE A 35 2.35 -1.50 0.49
N LYS A 36 2.23 -1.75 -0.81
CA LYS A 36 3.16 -1.25 -1.83
C LYS A 36 2.56 -0.06 -2.56
N VAL A 37 3.34 1.00 -2.69
CA VAL A 37 3.00 2.14 -3.54
C VAL A 37 3.27 1.77 -5.00
N LEU A 38 2.21 1.65 -5.79
CA LEU A 38 2.30 1.33 -7.22
C LEU A 38 2.48 2.57 -8.08
N ASN A 39 1.88 3.69 -7.68
CA ASN A 39 1.98 4.94 -8.42
C ASN A 39 1.72 6.14 -7.51
N VAL A 40 2.35 7.26 -7.85
CA VAL A 40 2.22 8.55 -7.20
C VAL A 40 1.88 9.58 -8.28
N LYS A 41 0.75 10.26 -8.14
CA LYS A 41 0.37 11.38 -9.01
C LYS A 41 0.18 12.62 -8.16
N PHE A 42 0.85 13.70 -8.55
CA PHE A 42 0.67 15.01 -7.94
C PHE A 42 -0.36 15.79 -8.75
N TRP A 43 -1.24 16.49 -8.05
CA TRP A 43 -2.17 17.43 -8.63
C TRP A 43 -2.03 18.74 -7.87
N SER A 44 -1.41 19.72 -8.51
CA SER A 44 -1.46 21.13 -8.12
C SER A 44 -2.43 21.84 -9.06
N SER A 45 -3.36 22.61 -8.49
CA SER A 45 -4.28 23.48 -9.24
C SER A 45 -3.94 24.90 -8.83
N ASP A 46 -3.70 25.79 -9.78
CA ASP A 46 -3.36 27.20 -9.49
C ASP A 46 -4.47 27.93 -8.72
N MET A 47 -5.68 27.37 -8.67
CA MET A 47 -6.81 27.91 -7.90
C MET A 47 -7.01 27.27 -6.52
N ASP A 48 -6.38 26.12 -6.22
CA ASP A 48 -6.58 25.41 -4.96
C ASP A 48 -5.34 25.50 -4.07
N PHE A 49 -5.48 26.15 -2.91
CA PHE A 49 -4.43 26.33 -1.87
C PHE A 49 -3.87 25.02 -1.28
N HIS A 50 -4.29 23.86 -1.78
CA HIS A 50 -3.90 22.56 -1.27
C HIS A 50 -3.41 21.66 -2.41
N ASP A 51 -2.09 21.51 -2.49
CA ASP A 51 -1.46 20.46 -3.29
C ASP A 51 -2.01 19.09 -2.87
N LEU A 52 -2.53 18.35 -3.84
CA LEU A 52 -3.08 17.02 -3.64
C LEU A 52 -2.13 15.96 -4.20
N ILE A 53 -2.13 14.81 -3.53
CA ILE A 53 -1.43 13.61 -3.98
C ILE A 53 -2.42 12.46 -4.08
N ILE A 54 -2.39 11.78 -5.22
CA ILE A 54 -3.15 10.56 -5.49
C ILE A 54 -2.17 9.40 -5.49
N LEU A 55 -2.29 8.53 -4.51
CA LEU A 55 -1.49 7.30 -4.39
C LEU A 55 -2.31 6.12 -4.88
N THR A 56 -1.70 5.29 -5.73
CA THR A 56 -2.23 3.97 -6.07
C THR A 56 -1.48 2.94 -5.23
N LEU A 57 -2.21 2.21 -4.40
CA LEU A 57 -1.67 1.31 -3.39
C LEU A 57 -2.08 -0.13 -3.69
N LYS A 58 -1.25 -1.10 -3.29
CA LYS A 58 -1.57 -2.53 -3.35
C LYS A 58 -1.26 -3.19 -2.01
N ARG A 59 -2.19 -3.95 -1.45
CA ARG A 59 -1.93 -4.73 -0.24
C ARG A 59 -1.10 -5.95 -0.61
N LEU A 60 0.05 -6.09 0.03
CA LEU A 60 0.91 -7.26 -0.05
C LEU A 60 0.49 -8.30 1.01
N PRO A 61 0.85 -9.57 0.82
CA PRO A 61 0.76 -10.56 1.87
C PRO A 61 1.59 -10.15 3.08
N ASP A 62 1.01 -10.32 4.27
CA ASP A 62 1.67 -9.96 5.54
C ASP A 62 2.80 -10.95 5.88
N LYS A 63 2.70 -12.19 5.39
CA LYS A 63 3.75 -13.22 5.45
C LYS A 63 4.50 -13.32 4.12
N THR A 64 5.80 -13.59 4.19
CA THR A 64 6.59 -13.89 2.99
C THR A 64 6.18 -15.24 2.37
N TRP A 65 6.40 -15.40 1.06
CA TRP A 65 6.11 -16.67 0.36
C TRP A 65 6.77 -17.88 1.04
N PHE A 66 7.99 -17.68 1.57
CA PHE A 66 8.72 -18.71 2.32
C PHE A 66 8.01 -19.14 3.60
N GLU A 67 7.45 -18.21 4.37
CA GLU A 67 6.71 -18.52 5.60
C GLU A 67 5.39 -19.26 5.30
N ILE A 68 4.69 -18.85 4.24
CA ILE A 68 3.44 -19.49 3.80
C ILE A 68 3.71 -20.94 3.36
N ILE A 69 4.78 -21.17 2.61
CA ILE A 69 5.18 -22.52 2.17
C ILE A 69 5.56 -23.37 3.38
N LYS A 70 6.35 -22.83 4.30
CA LYS A 70 6.82 -23.57 5.49
C LYS A 70 5.64 -24.01 6.36
N GLU A 71 4.65 -23.15 6.60
CA GLU A 71 3.42 -23.53 7.33
C GLU A 71 2.58 -24.57 6.60
N LYS A 72 2.46 -24.49 5.26
CA LYS A 72 1.75 -25.50 4.47
C LYS A 72 2.46 -26.85 4.49
N PHE A 73 3.79 -26.87 4.39
CA PHE A 73 4.60 -28.08 4.46
C PHE A 73 4.47 -28.77 5.82
N TYR A 74 4.54 -28.01 6.92
CA TYR A 74 4.35 -28.56 8.26
C TYR A 74 2.96 -29.17 8.50
N LYS A 75 1.92 -28.67 7.83
CA LYS A 75 0.55 -29.22 7.94
C LYS A 75 0.32 -30.49 7.11
N LEU A 76 1.11 -30.71 6.05
CA LEU A 76 1.00 -31.91 5.21
C LEU A 76 1.77 -33.12 5.78
N TRP A 77 2.61 -32.89 6.78
CA TRP A 77 3.46 -33.90 7.43
C TRP A 77 2.90 -34.39 8.78
N LYS A 78 1.65 -34.05 9.10
CA LYS A 78 0.95 -34.44 10.32
C LYS A 78 -0.31 -35.22 9.96
#